data_AF-A0A2D4PLV5-F1
#
_entry.id   AF-A0A2D4PLV5-F1
#
_cell.length_a   1.000
_cell.length_b   1.000
_cell.length_c   1.000
_cell.angle_alpha   90.00
_cell.angle_beta   90.00
_cell.angle_gamma   90.00
#
_symmetry.space_group_name_H-M   'P 1'
#
loop_
_entity.id
_entity.type
_entity.pdbx_description
1 polymer ?
#
loop_
_entity_poly.entity_id
_entity_poly.type
_entity_poly.pdbx_seq_one_letter_code
_entity_poly.pdbx_strand_id
1 'polypeptide(L)'
;AFGCGLLLSFRQSSWKHFGWYMCSLSLFHYSEYLVTAVNNPRSLSLDSFLLNHSFEYNVAALSSWFEFTVEKFIFPELKQVGWLSSAGLLMVVLGDFLRKAAMLTAGSNFNHIVQNEKSESHRLVTQGVYGWCRHPSYVGWFYWSIGTQVLLCNPVCLIGYTLVSWRFFRDRVEEEERALIHFFGEEYLAYKKKVPSGLPFIRGFRIGL
;
A
#
# COMPACT_ATOMS: atom_id res chain seq x y z
N ALA A 1 19.67 2.50 2.23
CA ALA A 1 18.61 3.47 2.56
C ALA A 1 18.27 3.46 4.06
N PHE A 2 17.82 2.33 4.64
CA PHE A 2 17.40 2.25 6.05
C PHE A 2 18.41 2.83 7.05
N GLY A 3 19.70 2.45 6.98
CA GLY A 3 20.73 2.97 7.89
C GLY A 3 20.89 4.49 7.84
N CYS A 4 20.83 5.09 6.64
CA CYS A 4 20.84 6.55 6.50
C CYS A 4 19.58 7.19 7.10
N GLY A 5 18.41 6.58 6.87
CA GLY A 5 17.16 7.01 7.49
C GLY A 5 17.22 6.99 9.02
N LEU A 6 17.82 5.94 9.59
CA LEU A 6 18.01 5.80 11.03
C LEU A 6 18.91 6.91 11.58
N LEU A 7 20.04 7.20 10.92
CA LEU A 7 20.92 8.30 11.31
C LEU A 7 20.21 9.67 11.25
N LEU A 8 19.40 9.91 10.22
CA LEU A 8 18.61 11.14 10.10
C LEU A 8 17.54 11.26 11.20
N SER A 9 16.96 10.14 11.62
CA SER A 9 15.89 10.08 12.62
C SER A 9 16.31 10.63 14.00
N PHE A 10 17.61 10.62 14.31
CA PHE A 10 18.16 11.16 15.56
C PHE A 10 18.61 12.64 15.46
N ARG A 11 18.46 13.29 14.30
CA ARG A 11 18.79 14.70 14.14
C ARG A 11 17.76 15.60 14.83
N GLN A 12 18.23 16.65 15.49
CA GLN A 12 17.38 17.71 16.07
C GLN A 12 16.91 18.72 14.99
N SER A 13 16.29 18.21 13.92
CA SER A 13 15.77 19.01 12.79
C SER A 13 14.58 18.29 12.16
N SER A 14 13.78 18.96 11.32
CA SER A 14 12.71 18.31 10.53
C SER A 14 13.24 17.22 9.58
N TRP A 15 14.56 17.10 9.38
CA TRP A 15 15.19 15.94 8.74
C TRP A 15 14.89 14.62 9.45
N LYS A 16 14.54 14.64 10.74
CA LYS A 16 14.12 13.43 11.46
C LYS A 16 12.89 12.78 10.84
N HIS A 17 11.92 13.57 10.36
CA HIS A 17 10.71 13.08 9.71
C HIS A 17 11.07 12.44 8.36
N PHE A 18 11.98 13.04 7.60
CA PHE A 18 12.51 12.40 6.39
C PHE A 18 13.25 11.09 6.69
N GLY A 19 13.96 11.02 7.82
CA GLY A 19 14.56 9.79 8.34
C GLY A 19 13.52 8.69 8.58
N TRP A 20 12.43 9.01 9.28
CA TRP A 20 11.31 8.07 9.52
C TRP A 20 10.68 7.58 8.21
N TYR A 21 10.51 8.48 7.25
CA TYR A 21 10.04 8.14 5.91
C TYR A 21 10.99 7.14 5.21
N MET A 22 12.30 7.40 5.20
CA MET A 22 13.28 6.51 4.58
C MET A 22 13.34 5.12 5.23
N CYS A 23 13.23 5.08 6.57
CA CYS A 23 13.12 3.82 7.31
C CYS A 23 11.87 3.05 6.90
N SER A 24 10.71 3.74 6.89
CA SER A 24 9.43 3.15 6.53
C SER A 24 9.40 2.62 5.10
N LEU A 25 9.96 3.37 4.15
CA LEU A 25 10.07 2.97 2.75
C LEU A 25 10.95 1.72 2.61
N SER A 26 12.10 1.70 3.28
CA SER A 26 13.02 0.57 3.24
C SER A 26 12.38 -0.69 3.86
N LEU A 27 11.68 -0.53 4.99
CA LEU A 27 10.98 -1.63 5.65
C LEU A 27 9.85 -2.16 4.78
N PHE A 28 9.04 -1.30 4.17
CA PHE A 28 7.95 -1.70 3.28
C PHE A 28 8.47 -2.61 2.16
N HIS A 29 9.44 -2.14 1.37
CA HIS A 29 9.97 -2.91 0.23
C HIS A 29 10.67 -4.20 0.65
N TYR A 30 11.48 -4.17 1.71
CA TYR A 30 12.16 -5.36 2.20
C TYR A 30 11.16 -6.42 2.71
N SER A 31 10.16 -5.99 3.48
CA SER A 31 9.17 -6.91 4.04
C SER A 31 8.20 -7.45 2.99
N GLU A 32 7.91 -6.73 1.90
CA GLU A 32 7.20 -7.29 0.74
C GLU A 32 7.93 -8.52 0.18
N TYR A 33 9.23 -8.38 -0.09
CA TYR A 33 10.06 -9.47 -0.58
C TYR A 33 10.11 -10.62 0.44
N LEU A 34 10.39 -10.30 1.71
CA LEU A 34 10.54 -11.31 2.76
C LEU A 34 9.24 -12.11 2.97
N VAL A 35 8.10 -11.45 3.07
CA VAL A 35 6.80 -12.12 3.29
C VAL A 35 6.41 -12.95 2.06
N THR A 36 6.77 -12.50 0.86
CA THR A 36 6.57 -13.29 -0.37
C THR A 36 7.47 -14.53 -0.37
N ALA A 37 8.73 -14.39 0.03
CA ALA A 37 9.67 -15.51 0.10
C ALA A 37 9.21 -16.59 1.10
N VAL A 38 8.58 -16.18 2.20
CA VAL A 38 8.04 -17.10 3.21
C VAL A 38 6.76 -17.79 2.74
N ASN A 39 5.81 -17.05 2.13
CA ASN A 39 4.46 -17.56 1.88
C ASN A 39 4.21 -18.08 0.46
N ASN A 40 4.91 -17.52 -0.52
CA ASN A 40 4.76 -17.87 -1.92
C ASN A 40 6.12 -17.85 -2.66
N PRO A 41 7.08 -18.70 -2.26
CA PRO A 41 8.42 -18.72 -2.84
C PRO A 41 8.43 -19.04 -4.35
N ARG A 42 7.35 -19.66 -4.86
CA ARG A 42 7.21 -19.98 -6.29
C ARG A 42 7.02 -18.74 -7.16
N SER A 43 6.43 -17.66 -6.62
CA SER A 43 6.23 -16.40 -7.33
C SER A 43 7.28 -15.34 -6.99
N LEU A 44 8.32 -15.71 -6.23
CA LEU A 44 9.34 -14.77 -5.76
C LEU A 44 10.25 -14.32 -6.91
N SER A 45 10.42 -13.02 -7.06
CA SER A 45 11.42 -12.43 -7.97
C SER A 45 12.00 -11.14 -7.37
N LEU A 46 12.95 -10.52 -8.06
CA LEU A 46 13.43 -9.19 -7.68
C LEU A 46 12.32 -8.13 -7.74
N ASP A 47 11.30 -8.34 -8.56
CA ASP A 47 10.15 -7.43 -8.64
C ASP A 47 9.27 -7.50 -7.38
N SER A 48 9.37 -8.57 -6.58
CA SER A 48 8.68 -8.69 -5.29
C SER A 48 9.14 -7.66 -4.27
N PHE A 49 10.29 -7.00 -4.47
CA PHE A 49 10.67 -5.82 -3.68
C PHE A 49 9.79 -4.59 -3.98
N LEU A 50 9.13 -4.54 -5.14
CA LEU A 50 8.29 -3.43 -5.59
C LEU A 50 9.03 -2.08 -5.72
N LEU A 51 10.34 -2.10 -5.97
CA LEU A 51 11.16 -0.87 -5.99
C LEU A 51 10.89 0.04 -7.19
N ASN A 52 10.53 -0.52 -8.35
CA ASN A 52 10.37 0.20 -9.60
C ASN A 52 9.20 -0.39 -10.42
N HIS A 53 8.03 -0.55 -9.80
CA HIS A 53 6.92 -1.23 -10.47
C HIS A 53 6.20 -0.35 -11.51
N SER A 54 6.50 0.95 -11.60
CA SER A 54 5.85 1.87 -12.54
C SER A 54 6.62 3.19 -12.67
N PHE A 55 6.52 3.85 -13.81
CA PHE A 55 7.08 5.19 -14.01
C PHE A 55 6.40 6.22 -13.09
N GLU A 56 5.10 6.11 -12.89
CA GLU A 56 4.26 6.95 -12.05
C GLU A 56 4.75 6.95 -10.60
N TYR A 57 5.16 5.78 -10.09
CA TYR A 57 5.76 5.65 -8.75
C TYR A 57 7.04 6.47 -8.62
N ASN A 58 7.94 6.40 -9.60
CA ASN A 58 9.20 7.15 -9.57
C ASN A 58 8.95 8.66 -9.62
N VAL A 59 8.02 9.11 -10.48
CA VAL A 59 7.61 10.51 -10.54
C VAL A 59 7.01 10.96 -9.21
N ALA A 60 6.14 10.16 -8.60
CA ALA A 60 5.52 10.47 -7.32
C ALA A 60 6.57 10.60 -6.20
N ALA A 61 7.49 9.64 -6.11
CA ALA A 61 8.55 9.65 -5.09
C ALA A 61 9.47 10.86 -5.25
N LEU A 62 9.95 11.15 -6.46
CA LEU A 62 10.78 12.32 -6.73
C LEU A 62 10.05 13.63 -6.44
N SER A 63 8.76 13.72 -6.78
CA SER A 63 7.92 14.88 -6.49
C SER A 63 7.76 15.09 -4.97
N SER A 64 7.56 14.03 -4.20
CA SER A 64 7.46 14.06 -2.74
C SER A 64 8.76 14.55 -2.08
N TRP A 65 9.91 14.08 -2.56
CA TRP A 65 11.21 14.51 -2.05
C TRP A 65 11.51 15.96 -2.43
N PHE A 66 11.14 16.37 -3.64
CA PHE A 66 11.27 17.74 -4.11
C PHE A 66 10.41 18.69 -3.28
N GLU A 67 9.12 18.42 -3.12
CA GLU A 67 8.19 19.20 -2.30
C GLU A 67 8.69 19.33 -0.86
N PHE A 68 9.06 18.20 -0.23
CA PHE A 68 9.57 18.22 1.13
C PHE A 68 10.79 19.13 1.27
N THR A 69 11.73 19.03 0.33
CA THR A 69 12.99 19.79 0.37
C THR A 69 12.74 21.28 0.15
N VAL A 70 11.98 21.64 -0.89
CA VAL A 70 11.66 23.03 -1.21
C VAL A 70 10.88 23.69 -0.08
N GLU A 71 9.81 23.06 0.40
CA GLU A 71 9.00 23.60 1.49
C GLU A 71 9.77 23.66 2.81
N LYS A 72 10.72 22.76 3.07
CA LYS A 72 11.59 22.88 4.25
C LYS A 72 12.44 24.16 4.21
N PHE A 73 12.89 24.59 3.03
CA PHE A 73 13.69 25.81 2.89
C PHE A 73 12.84 27.08 2.92
N ILE A 74 11.63 27.04 2.35
CA ILE A 74 10.75 28.22 2.23
C ILE A 74 9.82 28.37 3.45
N PHE A 75 9.29 27.26 3.97
CA PHE A 75 8.29 27.17 5.04
C PHE A 75 8.69 26.13 6.11
N PRO A 76 9.80 26.33 6.84
CA PRO A 76 10.35 25.33 7.75
C PRO A 76 9.39 24.91 8.87
N GLU A 77 8.46 25.78 9.28
CA GLU A 77 7.46 25.52 10.33
C GLU A 77 6.49 24.39 9.91
N LEU A 78 6.13 24.32 8.62
CA LEU A 78 5.25 23.28 8.08
C LEU A 78 5.82 21.88 8.31
N LYS A 79 7.15 21.74 8.23
CA LYS A 79 7.85 20.45 8.40
C LYS A 79 8.16 20.13 9.87
N GLN A 80 7.79 21.01 10.79
CA GLN A 80 8.00 20.85 12.23
C GLN A 80 6.71 20.46 12.99
N VAL A 81 5.59 20.29 12.28
CA VAL A 81 4.30 19.85 12.86
C VAL A 81 4.38 18.38 13.29
N GLY A 82 5.01 18.14 14.44
CA GLY A 82 5.39 16.80 14.90
C GLY A 82 4.22 15.85 15.11
N TRP A 83 3.09 16.33 15.62
CA TRP A 83 1.90 15.48 15.83
C TRP A 83 1.34 14.95 14.49
N LEU A 84 1.39 15.76 13.42
CA LEU A 84 0.95 15.37 12.10
C LEU A 84 1.92 14.34 11.52
N SER A 85 3.23 14.56 11.67
CA SER A 85 4.24 13.57 11.28
C SER A 85 4.08 12.24 12.03
N SER A 86 3.77 12.27 13.32
CA SER A 86 3.50 11.08 14.13
C SER A 86 2.20 10.37 13.70
N ALA A 87 1.14 11.12 13.38
CA ALA A 87 -0.09 10.55 12.84
C ALA A 87 0.16 9.86 11.49
N GLY A 88 0.94 10.50 10.61
CA GLY A 88 1.37 9.90 9.34
C GLY A 88 2.20 8.62 9.55
N LEU A 89 3.14 8.61 10.50
CA LEU A 89 3.89 7.41 10.86
C LEU A 89 2.98 6.29 11.37
N LEU A 90 1.98 6.61 12.18
CA LEU A 90 0.99 5.63 12.64
C LEU A 90 0.20 5.05 11.45
N MET A 91 -0.26 5.89 10.52
CA MET A 91 -0.92 5.44 9.29
C MET A 91 -0.02 4.50 8.46
N VAL A 92 1.25 4.85 8.32
CA VAL A 92 2.25 4.01 7.64
C VAL A 92 2.39 2.66 8.33
N VAL A 93 2.57 2.63 9.64
CA VAL A 93 2.72 1.36 10.39
C VAL A 93 1.47 0.49 10.30
N LEU A 94 0.29 1.08 10.49
CA LEU A 94 -0.99 0.34 10.43
C LEU A 94 -1.30 -0.14 9.00
N GLY A 95 -1.03 0.68 8.00
CA GLY A 95 -1.21 0.32 6.59
C GLY A 95 -0.27 -0.81 6.17
N ASP A 96 1.00 -0.72 6.56
CA ASP A 96 1.98 -1.78 6.33
C ASP A 96 1.57 -3.07 7.04
N PHE A 97 1.24 -2.99 8.32
CA PHE A 97 0.76 -4.14 9.09
C PHE A 97 -0.44 -4.83 8.44
N LEU A 98 -1.47 -4.08 8.03
CA LEU A 98 -2.65 -4.64 7.36
C LEU A 98 -2.28 -5.32 6.04
N ARG A 99 -1.35 -4.73 5.28
CA ARG A 99 -0.87 -5.33 4.03
C ARG A 99 -0.15 -6.65 4.27
N LYS A 100 0.77 -6.70 5.23
CA LYS A 100 1.51 -7.93 5.57
C LYS A 100 0.59 -8.99 6.16
N ALA A 101 -0.37 -8.60 7.00
CA ALA A 101 -1.41 -9.49 7.51
C ALA A 101 -2.24 -10.10 6.36
N ALA A 102 -2.61 -9.31 5.34
CA ALA A 102 -3.31 -9.80 4.16
C ALA A 102 -2.48 -10.80 3.34
N MET A 103 -1.20 -10.53 3.16
CA MET A 103 -0.27 -11.44 2.46
C MET A 103 -0.13 -12.76 3.23
N LEU A 104 0.09 -12.70 4.54
CA LEU A 104 0.20 -13.87 5.41
C LEU A 104 -1.10 -14.68 5.45
N THR A 105 -2.25 -14.02 5.52
CA THR A 105 -3.56 -14.69 5.56
C THR A 105 -3.90 -15.36 4.24
N ALA A 106 -3.55 -14.75 3.10
CA ALA A 106 -3.79 -15.36 1.79
C ALA A 106 -2.75 -16.43 1.41
N GLY A 107 -1.53 -16.36 1.97
CA GLY A 107 -0.49 -17.34 1.74
C GLY A 107 -0.12 -17.44 0.26
N SER A 108 -0.12 -18.67 -0.27
CA SER A 108 0.14 -18.95 -1.70
C SER A 108 -0.95 -18.45 -2.65
N ASN A 109 -2.10 -17.99 -2.13
CA ASN A 109 -3.16 -17.36 -2.94
C ASN A 109 -2.89 -15.87 -3.16
N PHE A 110 -1.90 -15.28 -2.48
CA PHE A 110 -1.49 -13.90 -2.73
C PHE A 110 -0.51 -13.82 -3.91
N ASN A 111 -0.74 -12.85 -4.79
CA ASN A 111 0.20 -12.49 -5.85
C ASN A 111 0.23 -10.97 -6.05
N HIS A 112 1.39 -10.41 -6.37
CA HIS A 112 1.53 -8.98 -6.69
C HIS A 112 0.84 -8.62 -8.01
N ILE A 113 0.74 -9.58 -8.94
CA ILE A 113 0.12 -9.43 -10.25
C ILE A 113 -1.28 -10.06 -10.19
N VAL A 114 -2.29 -9.35 -10.71
CA VAL A 114 -3.64 -9.88 -10.86
C VAL A 114 -3.59 -11.11 -11.75
N GLN A 115 -4.14 -12.23 -11.28
CA GLN A 115 -4.13 -13.49 -12.02
C GLN A 115 -5.37 -13.57 -12.92
N ASN A 116 -5.16 -13.89 -14.20
CA ASN A 116 -6.24 -14.07 -15.17
C ASN A 116 -6.62 -15.55 -15.38
N GLU A 117 -5.81 -16.47 -14.84
CA GLU A 117 -6.07 -17.92 -14.87
C GLU A 117 -6.09 -18.49 -13.44
N LYS A 118 -6.95 -19.49 -13.21
CA LYS A 118 -7.07 -20.17 -11.91
C LYS A 118 -6.14 -21.36 -11.85
N SER A 119 -5.17 -21.34 -10.94
CA SER A 119 -4.39 -22.54 -10.60
C SER A 119 -5.21 -23.51 -9.74
N GLU A 120 -4.90 -24.81 -9.80
CA GLU A 120 -5.60 -25.83 -9.00
C GLU A 120 -5.51 -25.59 -7.48
N SER A 121 -4.42 -24.98 -7.04
CA SER A 121 -4.21 -24.61 -5.63
C SER A 121 -4.90 -23.31 -5.22
N HIS A 122 -5.46 -22.53 -6.16
CA HIS A 122 -6.07 -21.25 -5.86
C HIS A 122 -7.43 -21.43 -5.17
N ARG A 123 -7.51 -20.96 -3.93
CA ARG A 123 -8.70 -21.00 -3.08
C ARG A 123 -9.17 -19.59 -2.71
N LEU A 124 -10.47 -19.44 -2.57
CA LEU A 124 -11.07 -18.18 -2.10
C LEU A 124 -10.82 -18.01 -0.60
N VAL A 125 -10.12 -16.94 -0.22
CA VAL A 125 -9.79 -16.63 1.17
C VAL A 125 -10.79 -15.58 1.70
N THR A 126 -11.54 -15.95 2.74
CA THR A 126 -12.60 -15.09 3.35
C THR A 126 -12.43 -14.89 4.85
N GLN A 127 -11.38 -15.47 5.45
CA GLN A 127 -11.14 -15.45 6.90
C GLN A 127 -10.09 -14.39 7.29
N GLY A 128 -10.01 -14.09 8.59
CA GLY A 128 -9.05 -13.11 9.11
C GLY A 128 -9.34 -11.70 8.60
N VAL A 129 -8.31 -11.00 8.12
CA VAL A 129 -8.46 -9.62 7.58
C VAL A 129 -9.35 -9.55 6.34
N TYR A 130 -9.52 -10.66 5.61
CA TYR A 130 -10.47 -10.77 4.51
C TYR A 130 -11.94 -10.81 5.00
N GLY A 131 -12.19 -11.10 6.27
CA GLY A 131 -13.52 -10.95 6.87
C GLY A 131 -13.95 -9.49 7.05
N TRP A 132 -12.99 -8.56 7.13
CA TRP A 132 -13.25 -7.13 7.35
C TRP A 132 -13.46 -6.38 6.03
N CYS A 133 -12.66 -6.69 5.03
CA CYS A 133 -12.77 -6.14 3.69
C CYS A 133 -12.22 -7.11 2.65
N ARG A 134 -12.66 -6.98 1.39
CA ARG A 134 -12.28 -7.93 0.33
C ARG A 134 -10.86 -7.77 -0.17
N HIS A 135 -10.31 -6.55 -0.06
CA HIS A 135 -8.99 -6.20 -0.59
C HIS A 135 -8.07 -5.61 0.48
N PRO A 136 -7.83 -6.30 1.62
CA PRO A 136 -7.09 -5.74 2.76
C PRO A 136 -5.65 -5.35 2.39
N SER A 137 -5.02 -6.06 1.46
CA SER A 137 -3.68 -5.72 0.95
C SER A 137 -3.65 -4.38 0.21
N TYR A 138 -4.73 -4.04 -0.50
CA TYR A 138 -4.88 -2.75 -1.19
C TYR A 138 -5.26 -1.63 -0.24
N VAL A 139 -6.12 -1.91 0.75
CA VAL A 139 -6.43 -0.97 1.83
C VAL A 139 -5.15 -0.59 2.58
N GLY A 140 -4.36 -1.58 2.98
CA GLY A 140 -3.08 -1.35 3.66
C GLY A 140 -2.13 -0.49 2.82
N TRP A 141 -1.97 -0.80 1.53
CA TRP A 141 -1.13 -0.01 0.64
C TRP A 141 -1.65 1.42 0.43
N PHE A 142 -2.96 1.59 0.23
CA PHE A 142 -3.58 2.90 0.04
C PHE A 142 -3.34 3.83 1.24
N TYR A 143 -3.57 3.36 2.46
CA TYR A 143 -3.35 4.18 3.65
C TYR A 143 -1.86 4.34 3.99
N TRP A 144 -1.03 3.35 3.69
CA TRP A 144 0.42 3.47 3.79
C TRP A 144 0.93 4.60 2.90
N SER A 145 0.53 4.64 1.63
CA SER A 145 1.04 5.63 0.66
C SER A 145 0.62 7.06 1.05
N ILE A 146 -0.62 7.25 1.45
CA ILE A 146 -1.14 8.53 1.98
C ILE A 146 -0.40 8.91 3.27
N GLY A 147 -0.22 7.95 4.18
CA GLY A 147 0.48 8.13 5.45
C GLY A 147 1.90 8.65 5.26
N THR A 148 2.61 8.23 4.20
CA THR A 148 3.96 8.75 3.91
C THR A 148 3.97 10.27 3.66
N GLN A 149 2.93 10.80 3.02
CA GLN A 149 2.84 12.24 2.71
C GLN A 149 2.35 13.05 3.91
N VAL A 150 1.46 12.48 4.73
CA VAL A 150 1.10 13.05 6.04
C VAL A 150 2.34 13.12 6.94
N LEU A 151 3.16 12.06 6.96
CA LEU A 151 4.39 11.98 7.73
C LEU A 151 5.36 13.11 7.35
N LEU A 152 5.53 13.34 6.04
CA LEU A 152 6.38 14.41 5.49
C LEU A 152 5.72 15.81 5.56
N CYS A 153 4.47 15.91 6.00
CA CYS A 153 3.68 17.16 5.98
C CYS A 153 3.68 17.80 4.58
N ASN A 154 3.51 17.00 3.52
CA ASN A 154 3.51 17.42 2.12
C ASN A 154 2.05 17.62 1.63
N PRO A 155 1.50 18.86 1.64
CA PRO A 155 0.10 19.09 1.27
C PRO A 155 -0.21 18.77 -0.19
N VAL A 156 0.69 19.06 -1.13
CA VAL A 156 0.44 18.86 -2.57
C VAL A 156 0.51 17.38 -2.92
N CYS A 157 1.60 16.70 -2.53
CA CYS A 157 1.73 15.26 -2.73
C CYS A 157 0.69 14.47 -1.95
N LEU A 158 0.19 14.95 -0.79
CA LEU A 158 -0.91 14.27 -0.09
C LEU A 158 -2.15 14.14 -1.00
N ILE A 159 -2.54 15.22 -1.68
CA ILE A 159 -3.67 15.20 -2.62
C ILE A 159 -3.33 14.30 -3.82
N GLY A 160 -2.15 14.48 -4.41
CA GLY A 160 -1.70 13.70 -5.57
C GLY A 160 -1.68 12.19 -5.29
N TYR A 161 -1.02 11.77 -4.22
CA TYR A 161 -0.93 10.37 -3.80
C TYR A 161 -2.31 9.78 -3.53
N THR A 162 -3.20 10.54 -2.87
CA THR A 162 -4.56 10.07 -2.57
C THR A 162 -5.32 9.79 -3.88
N LEU A 163 -5.35 10.76 -4.80
CA LEU A 163 -6.13 10.63 -6.05
C LEU A 163 -5.56 9.56 -6.98
N VAL A 164 -4.24 9.53 -7.15
CA VAL A 164 -3.57 8.55 -8.02
C VAL A 164 -3.70 7.14 -7.45
N SER A 165 -3.43 6.94 -6.15
CA SER A 165 -3.58 5.62 -5.51
C SER A 165 -5.04 5.16 -5.54
N TRP A 166 -5.99 6.07 -5.31
CA TRP A 166 -7.41 5.74 -5.35
C TRP A 166 -7.83 5.26 -6.74
N ARG A 167 -7.44 5.97 -7.80
CA ARG A 167 -7.74 5.59 -9.18
C ARG A 167 -7.10 4.25 -9.52
N PHE A 168 -5.82 4.06 -9.17
CA PHE A 168 -5.09 2.81 -9.39
C PHE A 168 -5.81 1.62 -8.75
N PHE A 169 -6.18 1.71 -7.47
CA PHE A 169 -6.86 0.61 -6.81
C PHE A 169 -8.30 0.43 -7.25
N ARG A 170 -9.01 1.48 -7.68
CA ARG A 170 -10.35 1.33 -8.27
C ARG A 170 -10.29 0.43 -9.49
N ASP A 171 -9.39 0.74 -10.42
CA ASP A 171 -9.28 0.04 -11.70
C ASP A 171 -8.80 -1.41 -11.45
N ARG A 172 -7.83 -1.61 -10.55
CA ARG A 172 -7.29 -2.93 -10.21
C ARG A 172 -8.29 -3.81 -9.46
N VAL A 173 -9.06 -3.25 -8.52
CA VAL A 173 -10.13 -3.98 -7.83
C VAL A 173 -11.21 -4.43 -8.82
N GLU A 174 -11.56 -3.60 -9.80
CA GLU A 174 -12.54 -3.99 -10.80
C GLU A 174 -12.06 -5.17 -11.67
N GLU A 175 -10.82 -5.11 -12.14
CA GLU A 175 -10.19 -6.17 -12.94
C GLU A 175 -10.09 -7.48 -12.13
N GLU A 176 -9.57 -7.41 -10.92
CA GLU A 176 -9.39 -8.59 -10.07
C GLU A 176 -10.72 -9.22 -9.67
N GLU A 177 -11.74 -8.43 -9.34
CA GLU A 177 -13.05 -8.99 -9.01
C GLU A 177 -13.72 -9.67 -10.21
N ARG A 178 -13.44 -9.24 -11.44
CA ARG A 178 -13.90 -9.94 -12.65
C ARG A 178 -13.26 -11.32 -12.75
N ALA A 179 -11.96 -11.42 -12.50
CA ALA A 179 -11.25 -12.70 -12.47
C ALA A 179 -11.74 -13.60 -11.30
N LEU A 180 -11.91 -13.05 -10.10
CA LEU A 180 -12.39 -13.80 -8.94
C LEU A 180 -13.82 -14.34 -9.13
N ILE A 181 -14.71 -13.58 -9.77
CA ILE A 181 -16.04 -14.07 -10.16
C ILE A 181 -15.93 -15.19 -11.19
N HIS A 182 -15.03 -15.06 -12.17
CA HIS A 182 -14.78 -16.14 -13.12
C HIS A 182 -14.24 -17.42 -12.44
N PHE A 183 -13.37 -17.27 -11.43
CA PHE A 183 -12.73 -18.40 -10.74
C PHE A 183 -13.63 -19.12 -9.72
N PHE A 184 -14.48 -18.38 -9.01
CA PHE A 184 -15.22 -18.87 -7.84
C PHE A 184 -16.73 -18.69 -7.93
N GLY A 185 -17.24 -18.00 -8.97
CA GLY A 185 -18.67 -17.87 -9.25
C GLY A 185 -19.47 -17.36 -8.04
N GLU A 186 -20.51 -18.12 -7.69
CA GLU A 186 -21.45 -17.80 -6.61
C GLU A 186 -20.79 -17.66 -5.23
N GLU A 187 -19.68 -18.37 -4.95
CA GLU A 187 -18.97 -18.23 -3.69
C GLU A 187 -18.43 -16.81 -3.51
N TYR A 188 -17.83 -16.25 -4.57
CA TYR A 188 -17.34 -14.88 -4.54
C TYR A 188 -18.48 -13.87 -4.48
N LEU A 189 -19.58 -14.10 -5.18
CA LEU A 189 -20.76 -13.23 -5.13
C LEU A 189 -21.40 -13.21 -3.73
N ALA A 190 -21.50 -14.36 -3.08
CA ALA A 190 -21.99 -14.46 -1.71
C ALA A 190 -21.07 -13.73 -0.71
N TYR A 191 -19.75 -13.87 -0.88
CA TYR A 191 -18.76 -13.13 -0.10
C TYR A 191 -18.87 -11.61 -0.33
N LYS A 192 -18.97 -11.19 -1.60
CA LYS A 192 -19.08 -9.80 -2.01
C LYS A 192 -20.30 -9.08 -1.46
N LYS A 193 -21.43 -9.78 -1.30
CA LYS A 193 -22.65 -9.23 -0.69
C LYS A 193 -22.47 -8.90 0.81
N LYS A 194 -21.57 -9.61 1.50
CA LYS A 194 -21.40 -9.50 2.96
C LYS A 194 -20.25 -8.59 3.37
N VAL A 195 -19.17 -8.58 2.59
CA VAL A 195 -17.92 -7.91 2.96
C VAL A 195 -17.64 -6.76 1.98
N PRO A 196 -17.38 -5.53 2.44
CA PRO A 196 -17.09 -4.38 1.56
C PRO A 196 -15.71 -4.49 0.92
N SER A 197 -15.41 -3.71 -0.13
CA SER A 197 -14.06 -3.67 -0.71
C SER A 197 -13.00 -3.22 0.30
N GLY A 198 -13.39 -2.32 1.21
CA GLY A 198 -12.54 -1.66 2.21
C GLY A 198 -12.02 -0.29 1.77
N LEU A 199 -12.04 0.03 0.48
CA LEU A 199 -11.60 1.32 -0.04
C LEU A 199 -12.77 2.30 -0.19
N PRO A 200 -12.60 3.58 0.18
CA PRO A 200 -13.66 4.58 0.07
C PRO A 200 -14.20 4.68 -1.35
N PHE A 201 -15.52 4.63 -1.53
CA PHE A 201 -16.20 4.81 -2.83
C PHE A 201 -15.87 3.79 -3.93
N ILE A 202 -15.09 2.74 -3.64
CA ILE A 202 -14.78 1.68 -4.61
C ILE A 202 -15.69 0.48 -4.31
N ARG A 203 -16.72 0.25 -5.13
CA ARG A 203 -17.63 -0.90 -4.93
C ARG A 203 -17.13 -2.21 -5.55
N GLY A 204 -16.15 -2.12 -6.45
CA GLY A 204 -15.65 -3.23 -7.27
C GLY A 204 -16.56 -3.57 -8.45
N PHE A 205 -16.35 -4.71 -9.11
CA PHE A 205 -16.97 -5.06 -10.39
C PHE A 205 -18.50 -5.19 -10.30
N ARG A 206 -19.25 -4.35 -11.01
CA ARG A 206 -20.72 -4.47 -11.04
C ARG A 206 -21.10 -5.36 -12.21
N ILE A 207 -21.71 -6.51 -11.93
CA ILE A 207 -22.40 -7.28 -12.97
C ILE A 207 -23.55 -6.39 -13.45
N GLY A 208 -23.60 -6.12 -14.76
CA GLY A 208 -24.64 -5.29 -15.35
C GLY A 208 -26.03 -5.77 -14.94
N LEU A 209 -26.89 -4.80 -14.61
CA LEU A 209 -28.35 -4.98 -14.67
C LEU A 209 -28.76 -5.17 -16.13
#